data_AF-A0A0Q9SNR1-F1
#
_entry.id   AF-A0A0Q9SNR1-F1
#
_cell.length_a   1.000
_cell.length_b   1.000
_cell.length_c   1.000
_cell.angle_alpha   90.00
_cell.angle_beta   90.00
_cell.angle_gamma   90.00
#
_symmetry.space_group_name_H-M   'P 1'
#
loop_
_entity.id
_entity.type
_entity.pdbx_description
1 polymer ?
#
loop_
_entity_poly.entity_id
_entity_poly.type
_entity_poly.pdbx_seq_one_letter_code
_entity_poly.pdbx_strand_id
1 'polypeptide(L)'
;MNITRTAIVRSLLVAALVGAVPATTATTSAQAAPYCGITWGSLAKTKALAPTGSVTGVRSGRHACFDRLVIDLKGKSPGYTVRYVKTFTGQASGLPISLRGAGKLQVTVNSPAYNPATGAPTYTPRNPNEMVNVTGYTTFRQVKWDSSFEGYTSLGLGVRARLPFRVFTIQDATTSRLVIDVAHHW
;
A
#
# COMPACT_ATOMS: atom_id res chain seq x y z
N MET A 1 30.43 -34.58 -95.75
CA MET A 1 30.04 -33.30 -95.10
C MET A 1 28.62 -33.44 -94.59
N ASN A 2 28.27 -32.72 -93.51
CA ASN A 2 27.00 -32.75 -92.77
C ASN A 2 26.67 -34.06 -92.01
N ILE A 3 26.36 -33.88 -90.72
CA ILE A 3 25.90 -34.89 -89.77
C ILE A 3 24.45 -34.53 -89.42
N THR A 4 23.54 -35.52 -89.44
CA THR A 4 22.13 -35.31 -89.09
C THR A 4 21.90 -35.51 -87.59
N ARG A 5 20.99 -34.74 -86.99
CA ARG A 5 20.74 -34.65 -85.54
C ARG A 5 19.54 -35.52 -85.11
N THR A 6 19.56 -36.05 -83.88
CA THR A 6 18.34 -36.12 -83.04
C THR A 6 18.62 -36.16 -81.53
N ALA A 7 17.64 -35.70 -80.75
CA ALA A 7 17.58 -35.63 -79.29
C ALA A 7 16.07 -35.53 -78.87
N ILE A 8 15.65 -35.63 -77.60
CA ILE A 8 16.39 -35.73 -76.33
C ILE A 8 16.08 -37.10 -75.66
N VAL A 9 15.61 -37.34 -74.42
CA VAL A 9 15.25 -36.55 -73.21
C VAL A 9 15.59 -37.40 -71.96
N ARG A 10 15.90 -36.77 -70.83
CA ARG A 10 15.74 -37.39 -69.49
C ARG A 10 15.05 -36.41 -68.55
N SER A 11 13.86 -36.78 -68.06
CA SER A 11 13.09 -35.98 -67.11
C SER A 11 13.61 -36.17 -65.68
N LEU A 12 13.84 -35.07 -64.96
CA LEU A 12 14.15 -35.08 -63.53
C LEU A 12 12.89 -34.71 -62.74
N LEU A 13 12.48 -35.58 -61.81
CA LEU A 13 11.48 -35.21 -60.80
C LEU A 13 12.15 -34.39 -59.69
N VAL A 14 11.47 -33.32 -59.26
CA VAL A 14 11.82 -32.55 -58.07
C VAL A 14 10.75 -32.79 -57.02
N ALA A 15 11.14 -33.34 -55.87
CA ALA A 15 10.25 -33.55 -54.73
C ALA A 15 10.30 -32.34 -53.78
N ALA A 16 9.16 -31.69 -53.55
CA ALA A 16 9.05 -30.56 -52.64
C ALA A 16 8.72 -31.03 -51.21
N LEU A 17 9.64 -30.80 -50.26
CA LEU A 17 9.41 -31.03 -48.84
C LEU A 17 8.70 -29.82 -48.20
N VAL A 18 7.44 -30.00 -47.81
CA VAL A 18 6.68 -28.98 -47.08
C VAL A 18 6.91 -29.14 -45.58
N GLY A 19 7.73 -28.27 -44.98
CA GLY A 19 7.97 -28.24 -43.55
C GLY A 19 6.81 -27.61 -42.77
N ALA A 20 6.15 -28.39 -41.91
CA ALA A 20 5.11 -27.90 -41.02
C ALA A 20 5.71 -27.13 -39.84
N VAL A 21 5.55 -25.81 -39.82
CA VAL A 21 6.00 -24.95 -38.69
C VAL A 21 4.91 -24.93 -37.61
N PRO A 22 5.20 -25.33 -36.36
CA PRO A 22 4.22 -25.24 -35.28
C PRO A 22 4.01 -23.77 -34.87
N ALA A 23 2.84 -23.22 -35.20
CA ALA A 23 2.47 -21.87 -34.82
C ALA A 23 2.19 -21.77 -33.30
N THR A 24 3.17 -21.30 -32.54
CA THR A 24 3.04 -21.06 -31.10
C THR A 24 2.15 -19.83 -30.85
N THR A 25 0.87 -20.08 -30.53
CA THR A 25 -0.09 -19.04 -30.13
C THR A 25 0.29 -18.45 -28.77
N ALA A 26 1.06 -17.36 -28.80
CA ALA A 26 1.41 -16.58 -27.62
C ALA A 26 0.14 -15.94 -27.00
N THR A 27 -0.43 -16.59 -25.99
CA THR A 27 -1.55 -16.07 -25.21
C THR A 27 -1.11 -14.92 -24.31
N THR A 28 -1.15 -13.70 -24.86
CA THR A 28 -1.00 -12.47 -24.08
C THR A 28 -2.17 -12.33 -23.11
N SER A 29 -1.91 -12.55 -21.82
CA SER A 29 -2.88 -12.29 -20.76
C SER A 29 -3.14 -10.79 -20.68
N ALA A 30 -4.32 -10.36 -21.11
CA ALA A 30 -4.77 -8.97 -21.03
C ALA A 30 -4.98 -8.56 -19.56
N GLN A 31 -3.90 -8.11 -18.91
CA GLN A 31 -3.95 -7.66 -17.54
C GLN A 31 -4.72 -6.34 -17.44
N ALA A 32 -5.76 -6.31 -16.60
CA ALA A 32 -6.61 -5.14 -16.43
C ALA A 32 -5.79 -3.92 -15.98
N ALA A 33 -6.14 -2.75 -16.51
CA ALA A 33 -5.46 -1.50 -16.15
C ALA A 33 -5.61 -1.22 -14.64
N PRO A 34 -4.52 -0.91 -13.91
CA PRO A 34 -4.56 -0.71 -12.47
C PRO A 34 -5.50 0.45 -12.09
N TYR A 35 -6.34 0.23 -11.08
CA TYR A 35 -7.35 1.20 -10.64
C TYR A 35 -6.72 2.56 -10.32
N CYS A 36 -7.07 3.60 -11.08
CA CYS A 36 -6.42 4.93 -11.02
C CYS A 36 -4.88 4.93 -11.08
N GLY A 37 -4.26 3.95 -11.76
CA GLY A 37 -2.80 3.79 -11.78
C GLY A 37 -2.21 3.22 -10.47
N ILE A 38 -3.04 2.77 -9.52
CA ILE A 38 -2.59 2.24 -8.24
C ILE A 38 -2.05 0.81 -8.40
N THR A 39 -0.74 0.65 -8.17
CA THR A 39 -0.03 -0.64 -8.18
C THR A 39 0.32 -1.16 -6.77
N TRP A 40 -0.35 -0.64 -5.73
CA TRP A 40 0.04 -0.92 -4.34
C TRP A 40 -0.42 -2.31 -3.88
N GLY A 41 0.39 -3.01 -3.10
CA GLY A 41 0.01 -4.29 -2.49
C GLY A 41 -0.46 -4.15 -1.04
N SER A 42 -1.36 -5.04 -0.59
CA SER A 42 -1.87 -5.09 0.80
C SER A 42 -0.93 -5.75 1.83
N LEU A 43 0.38 -5.83 1.55
CA LEU A 43 1.41 -6.27 2.49
C LEU A 43 1.86 -5.13 3.41
N ALA A 44 2.44 -5.47 4.57
CA ALA A 44 2.90 -4.50 5.56
C ALA A 44 3.90 -3.47 4.97
N LYS A 45 3.88 -2.24 5.51
CA LYS A 45 4.86 -1.19 5.20
C LYS A 45 5.59 -0.86 6.49
N THR A 46 6.91 -0.99 6.49
CA THR A 46 7.76 -0.74 7.66
C THR A 46 8.94 0.12 7.27
N LYS A 47 9.32 1.06 8.15
CA LYS A 47 10.55 1.84 8.08
C LYS A 47 11.22 1.75 9.45
N ALA A 48 12.26 0.95 9.55
CA ALA A 48 12.98 0.73 10.81
C ALA A 48 13.88 1.94 11.11
N LEU A 49 13.49 2.73 12.12
CA LEU A 49 14.28 3.79 12.73
C LEU A 49 13.99 3.83 14.23
N ALA A 50 14.94 4.32 15.03
CA ALA A 50 14.72 4.61 16.44
C ALA A 50 13.60 5.66 16.65
N PRO A 51 12.91 5.65 17.79
CA PRO A 51 11.94 6.69 18.15
C PRO A 51 12.48 8.12 18.00
N THR A 52 11.73 9.00 17.35
CA THR A 52 12.15 10.39 17.11
C THR A 52 10.97 11.34 16.95
N GLY A 53 11.19 12.63 17.23
CA GLY A 53 10.15 13.66 17.17
C GLY A 53 9.00 13.44 18.16
N SER A 54 7.87 14.08 17.90
CA SER A 54 6.60 13.85 18.61
C SER A 54 5.41 13.97 17.66
N VAL A 55 4.37 13.15 17.85
CA VAL A 55 3.07 13.29 17.18
C VAL A 55 2.37 14.53 17.74
N THR A 56 1.89 15.39 16.85
CA THR A 56 1.18 16.65 17.18
C THR A 56 -0.25 16.70 16.63
N GLY A 57 -0.60 15.82 15.68
CA GLY A 57 -1.93 15.80 15.10
C GLY A 57 -2.23 14.52 14.33
N VAL A 58 -3.52 14.23 14.16
CA VAL A 58 -4.03 13.20 13.23
C VAL A 58 -5.22 13.80 12.50
N ARG A 59 -5.27 13.64 11.17
CA ARG A 59 -6.31 14.18 10.28
C ARG A 59 -6.54 13.24 9.09
N SER A 60 -7.73 13.29 8.51
CA SER A 60 -8.10 12.48 7.35
C SER A 60 -8.56 13.33 6.17
N GLY A 61 -8.53 12.76 4.97
CA GLY A 61 -9.03 13.37 3.74
C GLY A 61 -9.56 12.33 2.75
N ARG A 62 -10.54 12.73 1.94
CA ARG A 62 -11.09 11.93 0.84
C ARG A 62 -10.44 12.36 -0.47
N HIS A 63 -10.01 11.41 -1.29
CA HIS A 63 -9.56 11.66 -2.67
C HIS A 63 -10.36 10.76 -3.62
N ALA A 64 -10.29 11.01 -4.93
CA ALA A 64 -11.11 10.31 -5.93
C ALA A 64 -10.88 8.78 -5.98
N CYS A 65 -9.72 8.29 -5.53
CA CYS A 65 -9.34 6.87 -5.62
C CYS A 65 -8.80 6.27 -4.32
N PHE A 66 -8.69 7.06 -3.25
CA PHE A 66 -8.18 6.60 -1.96
C PHE A 66 -8.67 7.50 -0.84
N ASP A 67 -8.78 6.93 0.36
CA ASP A 67 -8.89 7.71 1.58
C ASP A 67 -7.50 7.85 2.21
N ARG A 68 -7.22 9.04 2.73
CA ARG A 68 -5.93 9.42 3.29
C ARG A 68 -6.05 9.64 4.79
N LEU A 69 -5.15 9.02 5.55
CA LEU A 69 -4.85 9.38 6.93
C LEU A 69 -3.49 10.08 6.94
N VAL A 70 -3.37 11.19 7.67
CA VAL A 70 -2.10 11.85 7.95
C VAL A 70 -1.91 11.94 9.46
N ILE A 71 -0.73 11.56 9.90
CA ILE A 71 -0.23 11.81 11.25
C ILE A 71 0.81 12.92 11.11
N ASP A 72 0.55 14.06 11.74
CA ASP A 72 1.44 15.22 11.73
C ASP A 72 2.39 15.16 12.92
N LEU A 73 3.67 15.47 12.68
CA LEU A 73 4.75 15.34 13.65
C LEU A 73 5.64 16.59 13.70
N LYS A 74 6.15 16.90 14.89
CA LYS A 74 7.31 17.78 15.08
C LYS A 74 8.59 16.94 15.02
N GLY A 75 9.56 17.36 14.22
CA GLY A 75 10.83 16.66 14.01
C GLY A 75 10.91 15.82 12.72
N LYS A 76 12.01 15.08 12.59
CA LYS A 76 12.40 14.30 11.41
C LYS A 76 11.42 13.17 11.08
N SER A 77 11.43 12.72 9.82
CA SER A 77 10.61 11.60 9.33
C SER A 77 10.76 10.34 10.21
N PRO A 78 9.66 9.84 10.81
CA PRO A 78 9.72 8.81 11.84
C PRO A 78 10.02 7.42 11.27
N GLY A 79 10.30 6.47 12.16
CA GLY A 79 10.08 5.05 11.88
C GLY A 79 8.60 4.70 11.96
N TYR A 80 8.18 3.59 11.35
CA TYR A 80 6.79 3.12 11.44
C TYR A 80 6.66 1.64 11.10
N THR A 81 5.54 1.04 11.51
CA THR A 81 4.99 -0.20 10.96
C THR A 81 3.48 -0.05 10.76
N VAL A 82 3.01 -0.29 9.53
CA VAL A 82 1.60 -0.30 9.18
C VAL A 82 1.25 -1.63 8.53
N ARG A 83 0.30 -2.38 9.11
CA ARG A 83 -0.01 -3.76 8.69
C ARG A 83 -1.48 -4.11 8.93
N TYR A 84 -2.02 -5.00 8.09
CA TYR A 84 -3.32 -5.63 8.36
C TYR A 84 -3.22 -6.68 9.47
N VAL A 85 -4.20 -6.71 10.37
CA VAL A 85 -4.28 -7.66 11.50
C VAL A 85 -5.67 -8.30 11.61
N LYS A 86 -5.76 -9.53 12.13
CA LYS A 86 -7.05 -10.19 12.42
C LYS A 86 -7.76 -9.54 13.62
N THR A 87 -6.97 -9.25 14.65
CA THR A 87 -7.36 -8.54 15.86
C THR A 87 -6.40 -7.37 16.02
N PHE A 88 -6.95 -6.17 16.23
CA PHE A 88 -6.16 -5.05 16.74
C PHE A 88 -6.12 -5.21 18.27
N THR A 89 -4.94 -5.13 18.86
CA THR A 89 -4.70 -5.46 20.28
C THR A 89 -3.95 -4.30 20.89
N GLY A 90 -4.37 -3.85 22.07
CA GLY A 90 -3.79 -2.69 22.73
C GLY A 90 -2.34 -2.93 23.15
N GLN A 91 -1.44 -2.06 22.72
CA GLN A 91 0.01 -2.25 22.87
C GLN A 91 0.49 -2.21 24.33
N ALA A 92 -0.27 -1.56 25.21
CA ALA A 92 0.01 -1.53 26.66
C ALA A 92 -0.82 -2.54 27.47
N SER A 93 -2.01 -2.93 27.01
CA SER A 93 -2.94 -3.78 27.77
C SER A 93 -2.94 -5.25 27.36
N GLY A 94 -2.47 -5.58 26.16
CA GLY A 94 -2.61 -6.92 25.56
C GLY A 94 -4.06 -7.29 25.20
N LEU A 95 -5.04 -6.43 25.44
CA LEU A 95 -6.46 -6.71 25.24
C LEU A 95 -6.94 -6.41 23.81
N PRO A 96 -7.88 -7.20 23.24
CA PRO A 96 -8.48 -6.90 21.94
C PRO A 96 -9.20 -5.56 21.91
N ILE A 97 -8.88 -4.71 20.93
CA ILE A 97 -9.55 -3.46 20.63
C ILE A 97 -10.43 -3.64 19.38
N SER A 98 -11.75 -3.46 19.54
CA SER A 98 -12.68 -3.49 18.41
C SER A 98 -12.53 -2.26 17.51
N LEU A 99 -12.62 -2.49 16.20
CA LEU A 99 -12.59 -1.49 15.12
C LEU A 99 -13.72 -1.79 14.12
N ARG A 100 -14.41 -0.76 13.62
CA ARG A 100 -15.41 -0.90 12.54
C ARG A 100 -14.76 -1.25 11.20
N GLY A 101 -15.44 -2.08 10.41
CA GLY A 101 -15.01 -2.49 9.06
C GLY A 101 -14.35 -3.87 9.02
N ALA A 102 -14.35 -4.51 7.84
CA ALA A 102 -13.83 -5.87 7.68
C ALA A 102 -12.29 -5.93 7.58
N GLY A 103 -11.63 -4.80 7.25
CA GLY A 103 -10.18 -4.68 7.32
C GLY A 103 -9.75 -3.85 8.53
N LYS A 104 -8.70 -4.30 9.23
CA LYS A 104 -8.11 -3.61 10.38
C LYS A 104 -6.64 -3.35 10.11
N LEU A 105 -6.25 -2.09 9.96
CA LEU A 105 -4.85 -1.67 9.89
C LEU A 105 -4.38 -1.26 11.29
N GLN A 106 -3.38 -1.96 11.81
CA GLN A 106 -2.56 -1.44 12.90
C GLN A 106 -1.60 -0.40 12.31
N VAL A 107 -1.55 0.79 12.91
CA VAL A 107 -0.59 1.85 12.61
C VAL A 107 0.22 2.12 13.87
N THR A 108 1.49 1.75 13.85
CA THR A 108 2.45 2.08 14.92
C THR A 108 3.49 3.03 14.35
N VAL A 109 3.69 4.17 15.01
CA VAL A 109 4.64 5.22 14.64
C VAL A 109 5.72 5.30 15.71
N ASN A 110 6.98 5.38 15.30
CA ASN A 110 8.13 5.48 16.20
C ASN A 110 8.34 6.97 16.59
N SER A 111 7.29 7.54 17.18
CA SER A 111 7.22 8.88 17.75
C SER A 111 6.17 8.87 18.87
N PRO A 112 6.46 9.39 20.08
CA PRO A 112 5.47 9.54 21.14
C PRO A 112 4.51 10.71 20.85
N ALA A 113 3.32 10.70 21.46
CA ALA A 113 2.41 11.85 21.53
C ALA A 113 2.67 12.75 22.75
N TYR A 114 3.90 12.74 23.25
CA TYR A 114 4.42 13.62 24.30
C TYR A 114 5.81 14.15 23.91
N ASN A 115 6.26 15.21 24.59
CA ASN A 115 7.62 15.74 24.48
C ASN A 115 8.58 14.90 25.35
N PRO A 116 9.57 14.19 24.77
CA PRO A 116 10.46 13.31 25.54
C PRO A 116 11.26 14.00 26.65
N ALA A 117 11.50 15.31 26.55
CA ALA A 117 12.29 16.07 27.53
C ALA A 117 11.47 16.63 28.71
N THR A 118 10.13 16.62 28.63
CA THR A 118 9.26 17.23 29.66
C THR A 118 8.06 16.37 30.07
N GLY A 119 7.79 15.26 29.37
CA GLY A 119 6.60 14.43 29.57
C GLY A 119 5.28 15.07 29.12
N ALA A 120 5.26 16.37 28.81
CA ALA A 120 4.05 17.08 28.44
C ALA A 120 3.43 16.53 27.15
N PRO A 121 2.10 16.30 27.10
CA PRO A 121 1.43 15.77 25.92
C PRO A 121 1.51 16.77 24.75
N THR A 122 1.89 16.26 23.57
CA THR A 122 1.92 17.02 22.31
C THR A 122 0.72 16.74 21.43
N TYR A 123 0.01 15.62 21.67
CA TYR A 123 -1.28 15.31 21.08
C TYR A 123 -2.14 14.53 22.07
N THR A 124 -3.44 14.81 22.09
CA THR A 124 -4.44 14.06 22.88
C THR A 124 -5.75 14.03 22.09
N PRO A 125 -6.24 12.86 21.65
CA PRO A 125 -7.43 12.79 20.82
C PRO A 125 -8.69 13.13 21.64
N ARG A 126 -9.46 14.14 21.19
CA ARG A 126 -10.70 14.59 21.85
C ARG A 126 -11.73 13.45 22.05
N ASN A 127 -11.72 12.46 21.17
CA ASN A 127 -12.42 11.20 21.37
C ASN A 127 -11.48 10.04 20.98
N PRO A 128 -10.98 9.25 21.95
CA PRO A 128 -10.12 8.09 21.66
C PRO A 128 -10.77 7.06 20.72
N ASN A 129 -12.11 6.93 20.71
CA ASN A 129 -12.80 5.97 19.83
C ASN A 129 -13.00 6.49 18.39
N GLU A 130 -12.96 7.81 18.17
CA GLU A 130 -13.18 8.46 16.88
C GLU A 130 -12.23 9.66 16.77
N MET A 131 -10.94 9.39 16.58
CA MET A 131 -9.89 10.41 16.58
C MET A 131 -10.10 11.50 15.53
N VAL A 132 -10.70 11.11 14.39
CA VAL A 132 -11.05 11.98 13.27
C VAL A 132 -12.37 11.50 12.67
N ASN A 133 -13.21 12.43 12.19
CA ASN A 133 -14.50 12.09 11.60
C ASN A 133 -14.32 11.51 10.19
N VAL A 134 -14.67 10.23 10.01
CA VAL A 134 -14.63 9.51 8.72
C VAL A 134 -16.02 9.20 8.16
N THR A 135 -17.05 9.93 8.58
CA THR A 135 -18.42 9.78 8.06
C THR A 135 -18.46 10.08 6.56
N GLY A 136 -19.10 9.21 5.78
CA GLY A 136 -19.19 9.34 4.32
C GLY A 136 -17.90 9.01 3.54
N TYR A 137 -16.84 8.52 4.19
CA TYR A 137 -15.61 8.07 3.50
C TYR A 137 -15.85 6.73 2.78
N THR A 138 -15.25 6.54 1.61
CA THR A 138 -15.50 5.35 0.78
C THR A 138 -14.95 4.08 1.44
N THR A 139 -13.71 4.13 1.89
CA THR A 139 -12.94 3.03 2.50
C THR A 139 -12.82 3.15 4.02
N PHE A 140 -12.58 4.34 4.59
CA PHE A 140 -12.39 4.48 6.03
C PHE A 140 -13.68 4.25 6.82
N ARG A 141 -13.57 3.57 7.96
CA ARG A 141 -14.71 3.22 8.83
C ARG A 141 -14.50 3.64 10.28
N GLN A 142 -13.27 3.73 10.77
CA GLN A 142 -12.95 4.26 12.10
C GLN A 142 -11.46 4.62 12.18
N VAL A 143 -11.12 5.63 12.98
CA VAL A 143 -9.73 5.87 13.42
C VAL A 143 -9.77 5.94 14.94
N LYS A 144 -9.14 4.98 15.61
CA LYS A 144 -9.25 4.78 17.05
C LYS A 144 -7.87 4.71 17.69
N TRP A 145 -7.71 5.43 18.80
CA TRP A 145 -6.51 5.47 19.62
C TRP A 145 -6.32 4.16 20.38
N ASP A 146 -5.06 3.80 20.62
CA ASP A 146 -4.65 2.76 21.56
C ASP A 146 -3.76 3.37 22.64
N SER A 147 -2.52 3.74 22.31
CA SER A 147 -1.53 4.18 23.28
C SER A 147 -0.48 5.15 22.72
N SER A 148 0.24 5.81 23.63
CA SER A 148 1.54 6.43 23.35
C SER A 148 2.49 6.10 24.51
N PHE A 149 3.45 5.20 24.30
CA PHE A 149 4.33 4.66 25.35
C PHE A 149 5.72 4.34 24.79
N GLU A 150 6.78 4.48 25.61
CA GLU A 150 8.17 4.15 25.24
C GLU A 150 8.67 4.76 23.91
N GLY A 151 8.14 5.92 23.51
CA GLY A 151 8.49 6.57 22.23
C GLY A 151 7.70 6.09 21.02
N TYR A 152 6.69 5.23 21.18
CA TYR A 152 5.80 4.75 20.13
C TYR A 152 4.37 5.28 20.32
N THR A 153 3.70 5.60 19.21
CA THR A 153 2.25 5.88 19.18
C THR A 153 1.54 4.78 18.40
N SER A 154 0.48 4.22 18.98
CA SER A 154 -0.32 3.13 18.41
C SER A 154 -1.76 3.60 18.15
N LEU A 155 -2.26 3.36 16.93
CA LEU A 155 -3.66 3.56 16.56
C LEU A 155 -4.17 2.49 15.59
N GLY A 156 -5.48 2.28 15.61
CA GLY A 156 -6.21 1.37 14.73
C GLY A 156 -7.00 2.12 13.66
N LEU A 157 -6.74 1.81 12.40
CA LEU A 157 -7.49 2.31 11.24
C LEU A 157 -8.40 1.19 10.73
N GLY A 158 -9.70 1.33 10.99
CA GLY A 158 -10.75 0.44 10.50
C GLY A 158 -11.16 0.82 9.07
N VAL A 159 -11.21 -0.16 8.16
CA VAL A 159 -11.48 0.03 6.73
C VAL A 159 -12.50 -0.98 6.17
N ARG A 160 -13.17 -0.63 5.07
CA ARG A 160 -14.29 -1.40 4.49
C ARG A 160 -13.95 -2.86 4.20
N ALA A 161 -12.73 -3.13 3.74
CA ALA A 161 -12.18 -4.43 3.39
C ALA A 161 -10.65 -4.38 3.42
N ARG A 162 -9.96 -5.52 3.25
CA ARG A 162 -8.51 -5.53 3.02
C ARG A 162 -8.21 -5.00 1.61
N LEU A 163 -7.68 -3.78 1.54
CA LEU A 163 -7.47 -3.00 0.31
C LEU A 163 -6.01 -2.52 0.17
N PRO A 164 -5.53 -2.29 -1.07
CA PRO A 164 -4.23 -1.71 -1.36
C PRO A 164 -3.94 -0.46 -0.54
N PHE A 165 -2.71 -0.33 -0.05
CA PHE A 165 -2.28 0.88 0.65
C PHE A 165 -0.80 1.18 0.44
N ARG A 166 -0.45 2.46 0.51
CA ARG A 166 0.93 2.93 0.60
C ARG A 166 1.14 3.74 1.88
N VAL A 167 2.38 3.77 2.35
CA VAL A 167 2.81 4.62 3.45
C VAL A 167 4.10 5.32 3.05
N PHE A 168 4.16 6.62 3.25
CA PHE A 168 5.31 7.46 2.95
C PHE A 168 5.35 8.65 3.92
N THR A 169 6.49 9.33 4.03
CA THR A 169 6.60 10.58 4.79
C THR A 169 6.83 11.75 3.86
N ILE A 170 6.13 12.86 4.10
CA ILE A 170 6.53 14.19 3.61
C ILE A 170 7.29 14.84 4.76
N GLN A 171 8.50 15.35 4.51
CA GLN A 171 9.30 16.04 5.53
C GLN A 171 9.53 17.49 5.10
N ASP A 172 9.37 18.39 6.05
CA ASP A 172 9.60 19.83 5.95
C ASP A 172 10.84 20.20 6.81
N ALA A 173 11.14 21.49 6.99
CA ALA A 173 12.35 21.92 7.68
C ALA A 173 12.43 21.46 9.16
N THR A 174 11.31 21.50 9.89
CA THR A 174 11.25 21.20 11.34
C THR A 174 10.10 20.26 11.73
N THR A 175 9.31 19.82 10.76
CA THR A 175 8.12 18.97 10.92
C THR A 175 8.13 17.85 9.87
N SER A 176 7.34 16.82 10.09
CA SER A 176 7.11 15.78 9.10
C SER A 176 5.68 15.21 9.22
N ARG A 177 5.24 14.52 8.18
CA ARG A 177 3.85 14.12 7.97
C ARG A 177 3.85 12.69 7.45
N LEU A 178 3.51 11.72 8.31
CA LEU A 178 3.36 10.33 7.91
C LEU A 178 2.00 10.14 7.24
N VAL A 179 2.00 9.78 5.96
CA VAL A 179 0.81 9.66 5.12
C VAL A 179 0.52 8.18 4.86
N ILE A 180 -0.71 7.76 5.12
CA ILE A 180 -1.25 6.45 4.81
C ILE A 180 -2.40 6.63 3.83
N ASP A 181 -2.22 6.22 2.58
CA ASP A 181 -3.28 6.21 1.57
C ASP A 181 -3.80 4.77 1.43
N VAL A 182 -5.11 4.56 1.60
CA VAL A 182 -5.77 3.26 1.35
C VAL A 182 -6.72 3.42 0.17
N ALA A 183 -6.52 2.62 -0.87
CA ALA A 183 -7.30 2.68 -2.09
C ALA A 183 -8.80 2.41 -1.86
N HIS A 184 -9.62 2.93 -2.76
CA HIS A 184 -11.05 2.62 -2.77
C HIS A 184 -11.33 1.21 -3.32
N HIS A 185 -10.48 0.69 -4.22
CA HIS A 185 -10.60 -0.62 -4.87
C HIS A 185 -9.26 -1.38 -4.88
N TRP A 186 -9.29 -2.63 -5.32
CA TRP A 186 -8.12 -3.36 -5.84
C TRP A 186 -8.00 -3.09 -7.35
#